data_AF-A0A7U6KR95-F1
#
_entry.id   AF-A0A7U6KR95-F1
#
_cell.length_a   1.000
_cell.length_b   1.000
_cell.length_c   1.000
_cell.angle_alpha   90.00
_cell.angle_beta   90.00
_cell.angle_gamma   90.00
#
_symmetry.space_group_name_H-M   'P 1'
#
loop_
_entity.id
_entity.type
_entity.pdbx_description
1 polymer ?
#
loop_
_entity_poly.entity_id
_entity_poly.type
_entity_poly.pdbx_seq_one_letter_code
_entity_poly.pdbx_strand_id
1 'polypeptide(L)' 'MISMLASAQNLYMNDMKLKSELEWLNAQGVTHISTSTWPLTANEITKAITTAQVSTDAQQKYYSQSVPHLLKTPTPW' A
#
# COMPACT_ATOMS: atom_id res chain seq x y z
N MET A 1 -12.93 -10.12 18.01
CA MET A 1 -12.01 -9.98 16.87
C MET A 1 -12.83 -9.45 15.71
N ILE A 2 -12.57 -8.24 15.24
CA ILE A 2 -13.28 -7.68 14.09
C ILE A 2 -12.66 -8.31 12.86
N SER A 3 -13.28 -9.37 12.34
CA SER A 3 -12.95 -9.90 11.03
C SER A 3 -13.23 -8.80 10.02
N MET A 4 -12.17 -8.24 9.44
CA MET A 4 -12.27 -7.35 8.31
C MET A 4 -12.84 -8.17 7.15
N LEU A 5 -14.14 -8.03 6.90
CA LEU A 5 -14.79 -8.52 5.69
C LEU A 5 -14.20 -7.71 4.53
N ALA A 6 -13.05 -8.14 4.02
CA ALA A 6 -12.52 -7.65 2.76
C ALA A 6 -13.48 -8.13 1.67
N SER A 7 -14.45 -7.29 1.31
CA SER A 7 -15.19 -7.47 0.06
C SER A 7 -14.15 -7.56 -1.06
N ALA A 8 -14.21 -8.64 -1.85
CA ALA A 8 -13.20 -9.07 -2.81
C ALA A 8 -13.02 -8.13 -4.01
N GLN A 9 -12.73 -6.86 -3.74
CA GLN A 9 -12.32 -5.87 -4.71
C GLN A 9 -10.80 -5.98 -4.81
N ASN A 10 -10.33 -6.86 -5.69
CA ASN A 10 -8.92 -7.04 -6.06
C ASN A 10 -7.95 -7.09 -4.86
N LEU A 11 -7.67 -8.31 -4.40
CA LEU A 11 -6.78 -8.57 -3.27
C LEU A 11 -5.32 -8.61 -3.73
N TYR A 12 -4.46 -7.92 -2.99
CA TYR A 12 -3.02 -8.07 -3.05
C TYR A 12 -2.60 -9.11 -2.02
N MET A 13 -1.97 -10.17 -2.50
CA MET A 13 -1.34 -11.17 -1.64
C MET A 13 -0.05 -10.62 -1.05
N ASN A 14 0.47 -11.30 -0.02
CA ASN A 14 1.73 -10.94 0.63
C ASN A 14 2.91 -11.08 -0.34
N ASP A 15 3.13 -10.04 -1.13
CA ASP A 15 4.28 -9.85 -2.01
C ASP A 15 5.36 -9.07 -1.23
N MET A 16 6.57 -9.63 -1.17
CA MET A 16 7.65 -9.07 -0.36
C MET A 16 8.06 -7.67 -0.81
N LYS A 17 7.99 -7.39 -2.12
CA LYS A 17 8.37 -6.09 -2.67
C LYS A 17 7.31 -5.05 -2.31
N LEU A 18 6.03 -5.36 -2.54
CA LEU A 18 4.90 -4.53 -2.15
C LEU A 18 4.92 -4.24 -0.65
N LYS A 19 5.12 -5.27 0.18
CA LYS A 19 5.22 -5.12 1.63
C LYS A 19 6.35 -4.17 2.01
N SER A 20 7.54 -4.35 1.45
CA SER A 20 8.70 -3.51 1.75
C SER A 20 8.49 -2.04 1.34
N GLU A 21 7.85 -1.80 0.20
CA GLU A 21 7.48 -0.46 -0.26
C GLU A 21 6.50 0.22 0.71
N LEU A 22 5.44 -0.49 1.12
CA LEU A 22 4.47 0.02 2.09
C LEU A 22 5.09 0.22 3.49
N GLU A 23 5.97 -0.67 3.93
CA GLU A 23 6.68 -0.54 5.21
C GLU A 23 7.61 0.66 5.21
N TRP A 24 8.34 0.90 4.12
CA TRP A 24 9.18 2.09 4.00
C TRP A 24 8.34 3.36 4.07
N LEU A 25 7.24 3.44 3.30
CA LEU A 25 6.35 4.61 3.31
C LEU A 25 5.73 4.85 4.68
N ASN A 26 5.31 3.80 5.38
CA ASN A 26 4.80 3.89 6.75
C ASN A 26 5.88 4.36 7.74
N ALA A 27 7.08 3.79 7.67
CA ALA A 27 8.19 4.15 8.57
C ALA A 27 8.63 5.61 8.39
N GLN A 28 8.49 6.16 7.19
CA GLN A 28 8.75 7.56 6.90
C GLN A 28 7.57 8.50 7.23
N GLY A 29 6.46 7.97 7.75
CA GLY A 29 5.24 8.75 8.04
C GLY A 29 4.51 9.25 6.78
N VAL A 30 4.81 8.68 5.61
CA VAL A 30 4.21 9.09 4.33
C VAL A 30 2.82 8.48 4.18
N THR A 31 2.62 7.23 4.58
CA THR A 31 1.33 6.53 4.51
C THR A 31 0.94 5.94 5.86
N HIS A 32 -0.34 5.57 6.00
CA HIS A 32 -0.85 4.84 7.16
C HIS A 32 -1.68 3.65 6.70
N ILE A 33 -1.01 2.50 6.56
CA ILE A 33 -1.65 1.22 6.22
C ILE A 33 -1.03 0.09 7.05
N SER A 34 -1.82 -0.87 7.51
CA SER A 34 -1.26 -2.02 8.25
C SER A 34 -0.60 -3.00 7.27
N THR A 35 0.69 -3.28 7.42
CA THR A 35 1.41 -4.31 6.65
C THR A 35 1.49 -5.66 7.38
N SER A 36 0.82 -5.75 8.54
CA SER A 36 0.76 -6.97 9.37
C SER A 36 -0.46 -7.84 9.06
N THR A 37 -1.45 -7.30 8.35
CA THR A 37 -2.68 -8.01 7.99
C THR A 37 -2.72 -8.15 6.47
N TRP A 38 -2.60 -9.37 5.99
CA TRP A 38 -2.72 -9.72 4.57
C TRP A 38 -3.86 -10.73 4.39
N PRO A 39 -4.53 -10.76 3.24
CA PRO A 39 -4.33 -9.90 2.06
C PRO A 39 -4.81 -8.46 2.26
N LEU A 40 -4.22 -7.52 1.52
CA LEU A 40 -4.67 -6.12 1.47
C LEU A 40 -5.60 -5.92 0.28
N THR A 41 -6.60 -5.07 0.42
CA THR A 41 -7.48 -4.69 -0.70
C THR A 41 -6.86 -3.56 -1.53
N ALA A 42 -7.18 -3.52 -2.83
CA ALA A 42 -6.78 -2.41 -3.69
C ALA A 42 -7.25 -1.04 -3.17
N ASN A 43 -8.43 -1.00 -2.54
CA ASN A 43 -8.97 0.23 -1.97
C ASN A 43 -8.18 0.71 -0.76
N GLU A 44 -7.71 -0.19 0.12
CA GLU A 44 -6.85 0.17 1.25
C GLU A 44 -5.53 0.78 0.77
N ILE A 45 -4.88 0.14 -0.21
CA ILE A 45 -3.64 0.64 -0.80
C ILE A 45 -3.88 1.99 -1.48
N THR A 46 -4.92 2.10 -2.32
CA THR A 46 -5.27 3.34 -3.03
C THR A 46 -5.58 4.48 -2.05
N LYS A 47 -6.32 4.19 -0.99
CA LYS A 47 -6.63 5.17 0.06
C LYS A 47 -5.34 5.66 0.73
N ALA A 48 -4.48 4.74 1.17
CA ALA A 48 -3.22 5.08 1.82
C ALA A 48 -2.35 5.99 0.95
N ILE A 49 -2.29 5.72 -0.36
CA ILE A 49 -1.55 6.51 -1.34
C ILE A 49 -2.21 7.86 -1.63
N THR A 50 -3.53 7.90 -1.77
CA THR A 50 -4.25 9.17 -2.03
C THR A 50 -4.18 10.12 -0.83
N THR A 51 -4.08 9.59 0.40
CA THR A 51 -3.90 10.38 1.62
C THR A 51 -2.44 10.60 2.01
N ALA A 52 -1.48 10.15 1.18
CA ALA A 52 -0.08 10.18 1.53
C ALA A 52 0.43 11.62 1.77
N GLN A 53 1.23 11.81 2.82
CA GLN A 53 1.81 13.10 3.17
C GLN A 53 3.31 13.08 2.89
N VAL A 54 3.71 13.64 1.75
CA VAL A 54 5.12 13.76 1.37
C VAL A 54 5.62 15.14 1.78
N SER A 55 6.69 15.19 2.57
CA SER A 55 7.24 16.44 3.13
C SER A 55 8.73 16.66 2.83
N THR A 56 9.44 15.65 2.32
CA THR A 56 10.88 15.75 2.00
C THR A 56 11.18 15.20 0.60
N ASP A 57 12.27 15.65 -0.01
CA ASP A 57 12.71 15.18 -1.32
C ASP A 57 12.98 13.67 -1.34
N ALA A 58 13.49 13.13 -0.23
CA ALA A 58 13.71 11.69 -0.08
C ALA A 58 12.39 10.91 -0.09
N GLN A 59 11.36 11.40 0.62
CA GLN A 59 10.01 10.83 0.60
C GLN A 59 9.40 10.94 -0.80
N GLN A 60 9.52 12.09 -1.47
CA GLN A 60 8.99 12.30 -2.82
C GLN A 60 9.61 11.32 -3.82
N LYS A 61 10.93 11.13 -3.76
CA LYS A 61 11.65 10.22 -4.64
C LYS A 61 11.16 8.78 -4.50
N TYR A 62 11.11 8.26 -3.27
CA TYR A 62 10.67 6.88 -3.03
C TYR A 62 9.17 6.71 -3.30
N TYR A 63 8.34 7.65 -2.86
CA TYR A 63 6.90 7.63 -3.16
C TYR A 63 6.64 7.54 -4.67
N SER A 64 7.33 8.37 -5.47
CA SER A 64 7.19 8.36 -6.93
C SER A 64 7.65 7.05 -7.58
N GLN A 65 8.59 6.33 -6.96
CA GLN A 65 9.06 5.01 -7.42
C GLN A 65 8.11 3.87 -7.01
N SER A 66 7.46 3.99 -5.85
CA SER A 66 6.58 2.96 -5.30
C SER A 66 5.17 3.02 -5.92
N VAL A 67 4.57 4.21 -6.07
CA VAL A 67 3.18 4.38 -6.53
C VAL A 67 2.81 3.57 -7.78
N PRO A 68 3.64 3.52 -8.85
CA PRO A 68 3.33 2.71 -10.03
C PRO A 68 3.21 1.21 -9.74
N HIS A 69 3.91 0.69 -8.73
CA HIS A 69 3.79 -0.71 -8.31
C HIS A 69 2.57 -0.93 -7.41
N LEU A 70 2.27 0.03 -6.53
CA LEU A 70 1.17 -0.04 -5.58
C LEU A 70 -0.21 0.04 -6.25
N LEU A 71 -0.30 0.77 -7.36
CA LEU A 71 -1.56 0.95 -8.11
C LEU A 71 -1.76 -0.04 -9.26
N LYS A 72 -0.81 -0.98 -9.48
CA LYS A 72 -1.01 -2.06 -10.46
C LYS A 72 -2.12 -2.97 -9.95
N THR A 73 -3.30 -2.90 -10.54
CA THR A 73 -4.39 -3.82 -10.24
C THR A 73 -3.89 -5.27 -10.40
N PRO A 74 -4.13 -6.17 -9.43
CA PRO A 74 -3.87 -7.59 -9.61
C PRO A 74 -4.56 -8.05 -10.89
N THR A 75 -3.81 -8.59 -11.84
CA THR A 75 -4.37 -9.12 -13.08
C THR A 75 -5.31 -10.28 -12.75
N PRO A 76 -6.57 -10.26 -13.22
CA PRO A 76 -7.47 -11.39 -13.05
C PRO A 76 -7.12 -12.44 -14.09
N TRP A 77 -6.13 -13.29 -13.77
CA TRP A 77 -5.66 -14.45 -14.56
C TRP A 77 -5.28 -14.17 -16.03
#